data_AF-A0A897NQ04-F1
#
_entry.id   AF-A0A897NQ04-F1
#
_cell.length_a   1.000
_cell.length_b   1.000
_cell.length_c   1.000
_cell.angle_alpha   90.00
_cell.angle_beta   90.00
_cell.angle_gamma   90.00
#
_symmetry.space_group_name_H-M   'P 1'
#
loop_
_entity.id
_entity.type
_entity.pdbx_description
1 polymer ?
#
loop_
_entity_poly.entity_id
_entity_poly.type
_entity_poly.pdbx_seq_one_letter_code
_entity_poly.pdbx_strand_id
1 'polypeptide(L)'
;MTDRRFHGDTRAASIAITHALTLGITALLITTLLFSTGSMLDQQKERVIRAGLLDVGDSVVTELHEIDRTVANGNVSSDVNTTVTYPDRVGGVVYTVRLSVASDGTVTLYANSSNPNYDMSVPTKLGNTTAVCEGYKSSGEIRIYYDAGRECLTIGGVDR
;
A
#
# COMPACT_ATOMS: atom_id res chain seq x y z
N MET A 1 27.55 -74.21 -16.03
CA MET A 1 27.04 -73.15 -16.92
C MET A 1 25.57 -73.40 -17.17
N THR A 2 24.66 -72.67 -16.52
CA THR A 2 23.37 -72.26 -17.12
C THR A 2 22.68 -71.22 -16.24
N ASP A 3 22.94 -69.98 -16.61
CA ASP A 3 22.06 -68.81 -16.67
C ASP A 3 20.74 -68.85 -15.88
N ARG A 4 20.70 -68.09 -14.78
CA ARG A 4 19.55 -67.93 -13.89
C ARG A 4 18.73 -66.74 -14.37
N ARG A 5 17.71 -67.04 -15.18
CA ARG A 5 16.80 -66.07 -15.79
C ARG A 5 16.05 -65.23 -14.75
N PHE A 6 16.40 -63.95 -14.62
CA PHE A 6 15.63 -62.90 -13.93
C PHE A 6 14.45 -62.37 -14.77
N HIS A 7 13.74 -63.23 -15.51
CA HIS A 7 12.78 -62.80 -16.54
C HIS A 7 11.31 -62.67 -16.07
N GLY A 8 11.02 -62.56 -14.77
CA GLY A 8 9.62 -62.67 -14.32
C GLY A 8 9.22 -62.01 -13.01
N ASP A 9 9.98 -61.06 -12.46
CA ASP A 9 9.61 -60.40 -11.19
C ASP A 9 8.90 -59.05 -11.40
N THR A 10 7.89 -59.04 -12.27
CA THR A 10 7.05 -57.86 -12.52
C THR A 10 6.24 -57.45 -11.29
N ARG A 11 5.95 -58.38 -10.38
CA ARG A 11 5.19 -58.13 -9.14
C ARG A 11 5.98 -57.33 -8.11
N ALA A 12 7.29 -57.58 -7.97
CA ALA A 12 8.17 -56.77 -7.14
C ALA A 12 8.29 -55.33 -7.68
N ALA A 13 8.32 -55.17 -9.01
CA ALA A 13 8.34 -53.87 -9.65
C ALA A 13 7.03 -53.09 -9.46
N SER A 14 5.86 -53.75 -9.48
CA SER A 14 4.56 -53.08 -9.28
C SER A 14 4.47 -52.37 -7.93
N ILE A 15 4.94 -53.01 -6.86
CA ILE A 15 4.92 -52.42 -5.51
C ILE A 15 5.81 -51.17 -5.45
N ALA A 16 7.02 -51.25 -5.99
CA ALA A 16 7.94 -50.12 -6.05
C ALA A 16 7.39 -48.95 -6.90
N ILE A 17 6.78 -49.26 -8.06
CA ILE A 17 6.19 -48.26 -8.95
C ILE A 17 4.99 -47.59 -8.29
N THR A 18 4.10 -48.36 -7.63
CA THR A 18 2.95 -47.78 -6.93
C THR A 18 3.40 -46.84 -5.82
N HIS A 19 4.38 -47.24 -5.00
CA HIS A 19 4.92 -46.36 -3.97
C HIS A 19 5.58 -45.11 -4.56
N ALA A 20 6.38 -45.26 -5.62
CA ALA A 20 7.00 -44.12 -6.30
C ALA A 20 5.96 -43.16 -6.88
N LEU A 21 4.89 -43.69 -7.47
CA LEU A 21 3.79 -42.90 -8.01
C LEU A 21 3.05 -42.15 -6.91
N THR A 22 2.73 -42.81 -5.79
CA THR A 22 2.08 -42.14 -4.65
C THR A 22 2.96 -41.03 -4.10
N LEU A 23 4.25 -41.29 -3.89
CA LEU A 23 5.20 -40.27 -3.44
C LEU A 23 5.29 -39.10 -4.43
N GLY A 24 5.34 -39.38 -5.72
CA GLY A 24 5.34 -38.37 -6.78
C GLY A 24 4.10 -37.47 -6.74
N ILE A 25 2.90 -38.06 -6.62
CA ILE A 25 1.64 -37.31 -6.52
C ILE A 25 1.62 -36.48 -5.23
N THR A 26 2.02 -37.04 -4.08
CA THR A 26 2.05 -36.28 -2.82
C THR A 26 3.02 -35.10 -2.88
N ALA A 27 4.20 -35.28 -3.47
CA ALA A 27 5.17 -34.22 -3.66
C ALA A 27 4.63 -33.10 -4.56
N LEU A 28 3.94 -33.45 -5.64
CA LEU A 28 3.27 -32.47 -6.51
C LEU A 28 2.18 -31.71 -5.75
N LEU A 29 1.32 -32.39 -5.00
CA LEU A 29 0.26 -31.75 -4.22
C LEU A 29 0.82 -30.78 -3.19
N ILE A 30 1.85 -31.19 -2.43
CA ILE A 30 2.51 -30.33 -1.44
C ILE A 30 3.11 -29.10 -2.13
N THR A 31 3.79 -29.30 -3.26
CA THR A 31 4.39 -28.22 -4.03
C THR A 31 3.32 -27.21 -4.47
N THR A 32 2.20 -27.67 -5.06
CA THR A 32 1.11 -26.80 -5.48
C THR A 32 0.48 -26.02 -4.33
N LEU A 33 0.31 -26.66 -3.16
CA LEU A 33 -0.27 -26.04 -1.97
C LEU A 33 0.63 -24.92 -1.42
N LEU A 34 1.93 -25.15 -1.37
CA LEU A 34 2.90 -24.16 -0.87
C LEU A 34 2.92 -22.92 -1.76
N PHE A 35 2.93 -23.09 -3.08
CA PHE A 35 2.85 -21.96 -4.02
C PHE A 35 1.52 -21.21 -3.91
N SER A 36 0.41 -21.93 -3.79
CA SER A 36 -0.92 -21.31 -3.61
C SER A 36 -1.01 -20.48 -2.34
N THR A 37 -0.38 -20.91 -1.25
CA THR A 37 -0.43 -20.19 0.03
C THR A 37 0.41 -18.91 -0.02
N GLY A 38 1.57 -18.95 -0.70
CA GLY A 38 2.46 -17.80 -0.85
C GLY A 38 1.80 -16.63 -1.60
N SER A 39 1.12 -16.91 -2.71
CA SER A 39 0.45 -15.86 -3.50
C SER A 39 -0.73 -15.23 -2.74
N MET A 40 -1.50 -16.01 -1.98
CA MET A 40 -2.61 -15.49 -1.18
C MET A 40 -2.14 -14.56 -0.05
N LEU A 41 -1.00 -14.85 0.57
CA LEU A 41 -0.44 -13.99 1.62
C LEU A 41 0.03 -12.65 1.05
N ASP A 42 0.68 -12.67 -0.11
CA ASP A 42 1.16 -11.45 -0.76
C ASP A 42 -0.01 -10.53 -1.17
N GLN A 43 -1.07 -11.12 -1.73
CA GLN A 43 -2.31 -10.39 -2.03
C GLN A 43 -2.98 -9.82 -0.78
N GLN A 44 -2.96 -10.54 0.35
CA GLN A 44 -3.49 -10.02 1.61
C GLN A 44 -2.68 -8.83 2.09
N LYS A 45 -1.35 -8.92 2.01
CA LYS A 45 -0.46 -7.83 2.38
C LYS A 45 -0.67 -6.60 1.51
N GLU A 46 -0.80 -6.77 0.19
CA GLU A 46 -1.11 -5.67 -0.73
C GLU A 46 -2.44 -4.99 -0.36
N ARG A 47 -3.49 -5.76 -0.03
CA ARG A 47 -4.78 -5.22 0.41
C ARG A 47 -4.66 -4.42 1.71
N VAL A 48 -3.89 -4.92 2.69
CA VAL A 48 -3.66 -4.21 3.95
C VAL A 48 -2.90 -2.90 3.72
N ILE A 49 -1.88 -2.92 2.85
CA ILE A 49 -1.14 -1.70 2.48
C ILE A 49 -2.09 -0.70 1.83
N ARG A 50 -2.85 -1.11 0.82
CA ARG A 50 -3.81 -0.25 0.12
C ARG A 50 -4.86 0.34 1.06
N ALA A 51 -5.43 -0.47 1.94
CA ALA A 51 -6.46 -0.03 2.88
C ALA A 51 -5.91 1.00 3.87
N GLY A 52 -4.71 0.79 4.42
CA GLY A 52 -4.13 1.79 5.32
C GLY A 52 -3.64 3.05 4.60
N LEU A 53 -3.20 2.96 3.34
CA LEU A 53 -2.89 4.15 2.54
C LEU A 53 -4.15 4.97 2.25
N LEU A 54 -5.29 4.30 2.00
CA LEU A 54 -6.58 4.95 1.84
C LEU A 54 -7.01 5.65 3.15
N ASP A 55 -6.93 4.95 4.29
CA ASP A 55 -7.30 5.49 5.60
C ASP A 55 -6.48 6.74 5.97
N VAL A 56 -5.15 6.69 5.75
CA VAL A 56 -4.29 7.88 5.92
C VAL A 56 -4.68 8.99 4.95
N GLY A 57 -4.95 8.65 3.68
CA GLY A 57 -5.38 9.63 2.68
C GLY A 57 -6.68 10.34 3.06
N ASP A 58 -7.70 9.57 3.46
CA ASP A 58 -9.00 10.07 3.91
C ASP A 58 -8.86 10.93 5.17
N SER A 59 -8.04 10.51 6.13
CA SER A 59 -7.80 11.26 7.36
C SER A 59 -7.09 12.59 7.08
N VAL A 60 -6.07 12.63 6.21
CA VAL A 60 -5.39 13.87 5.80
C VAL A 60 -6.36 14.80 5.05
N VAL A 61 -7.18 14.25 4.15
CA VAL A 61 -8.20 15.02 3.43
C VAL A 61 -9.26 15.60 4.37
N THR A 62 -9.63 14.86 5.42
CA THR A 62 -10.56 15.33 6.45
C THR A 62 -9.99 16.53 7.19
N GLU A 63 -8.75 16.45 7.68
CA GLU A 63 -8.09 17.57 8.37
C GLU A 63 -7.91 18.79 7.43
N LEU A 64 -7.58 18.55 6.15
CA LEU A 64 -7.53 19.60 5.13
C LEU A 64 -8.89 20.31 4.96
N HIS A 65 -10.01 19.58 4.98
CA HIS A 65 -11.35 20.19 4.92
C HIS A 65 -11.67 21.02 6.17
N GLU A 66 -11.20 20.61 7.34
CA GLU A 66 -11.43 21.35 8.58
C GLU A 66 -10.72 22.71 8.56
N ILE A 67 -9.46 22.74 8.10
CA ILE A 67 -8.74 24.00 7.90
C ILE A 67 -9.37 24.80 6.76
N ASP A 68 -9.70 24.17 5.63
CA ASP A 68 -10.33 24.86 4.48
C ASP A 68 -11.61 25.58 4.91
N ARG A 69 -12.47 24.93 5.68
CA ARG A 69 -13.69 25.56 6.20
C ARG A 69 -13.41 26.68 7.19
N THR A 70 -12.39 26.53 8.02
CA THR A 70 -11.99 27.56 8.98
C THR A 70 -11.49 28.81 8.26
N VAL A 71 -10.68 28.63 7.21
CA VAL A 71 -10.14 29.73 6.40
C VAL A 71 -11.21 30.33 5.48
N ALA A 72 -12.05 29.52 4.84
CA ALA A 72 -13.08 30.02 3.93
C ALA A 72 -14.19 30.81 4.66
N ASN A 73 -14.52 30.45 5.90
CA ASN A 73 -15.55 31.14 6.68
C ASN A 73 -15.01 32.34 7.49
N GLY A 74 -13.70 32.39 7.72
CA GLY A 74 -13.04 33.46 8.48
C GLY A 74 -12.29 34.41 7.56
N ASN A 75 -12.26 35.70 7.88
CA ASN A 75 -11.27 36.60 7.27
C ASN A 75 -9.92 36.36 7.96
N VAL A 76 -9.27 35.25 7.60
CA VAL A 76 -7.99 34.83 8.18
C VAL A 76 -6.86 35.58 7.49
N SER A 77 -6.17 36.46 8.23
CA SER A 77 -5.02 37.23 7.72
C SER A 77 -3.66 36.67 8.17
N SER A 78 -3.63 35.48 8.78
CA SER A 78 -2.44 34.87 9.38
C SER A 78 -2.40 33.37 9.11
N ASP A 79 -1.22 32.76 9.17
CA ASP A 79 -1.07 31.32 8.98
C ASP A 79 -1.91 30.53 10.01
N VAL A 80 -2.62 29.52 9.51
CA VAL A 80 -3.36 28.55 10.33
C VAL A 80 -2.72 27.20 10.10
N ASN A 81 -2.34 26.50 11.17
CA ASN A 81 -1.73 25.20 11.06
C ASN A 81 -2.29 24.23 12.10
N THR A 82 -2.25 22.96 11.73
CA THR A 82 -2.51 21.81 12.58
C THR A 82 -1.41 20.78 12.29
N THR A 83 -1.06 20.01 13.30
CA THR A 83 -0.06 18.96 13.17
C THR A 83 -0.68 17.68 13.68
N VAL A 84 -0.68 16.67 12.82
CA VAL A 84 -1.27 15.37 13.11
C VAL A 84 -0.21 14.30 12.95
N THR A 85 -0.12 13.42 13.94
CA THR A 85 0.78 12.26 13.91
C THR A 85 0.05 11.10 13.24
N TYR A 86 0.58 10.68 12.09
CA TYR A 86 0.14 9.48 11.40
C TYR A 86 1.12 8.33 11.66
N PRO A 87 0.72 7.07 11.41
CA PRO A 87 1.64 5.95 11.51
C PRO A 87 2.89 6.15 10.64
N ASP A 88 4.07 5.81 11.15
CA ASP A 88 5.29 5.83 10.32
C ASP A 88 5.27 4.78 9.21
N ARG A 89 4.41 3.76 9.36
CA ARG A 89 4.32 2.62 8.44
C ARG A 89 2.89 2.11 8.33
N VAL A 90 2.53 1.70 7.12
CA VAL A 90 1.28 1.00 6.81
C VAL A 90 1.64 -0.34 6.20
N GLY A 91 1.11 -1.45 6.74
CA GLY A 91 1.46 -2.80 6.26
C GLY A 91 2.98 -3.09 6.28
N GLY A 92 3.72 -2.42 7.18
CA GLY A 92 5.18 -2.52 7.31
C GLY A 92 5.98 -1.64 6.34
N VAL A 93 5.34 -0.93 5.40
CA VAL A 93 6.02 -0.05 4.45
C VAL A 93 5.94 1.41 4.87
N VAL A 94 7.01 2.15 4.61
CA VAL A 94 7.02 3.62 4.66
C VAL A 94 6.22 4.14 3.46
N TYR A 95 5.59 5.28 3.63
CA TYR A 95 4.80 5.90 2.58
C TYR A 95 5.05 7.41 2.51
N THR A 96 4.61 8.02 1.41
CA THR A 96 4.59 9.47 1.23
C THR A 96 3.17 9.91 0.90
N VAL A 97 2.77 11.07 1.43
CA VAL A 97 1.56 11.75 1.02
C VAL A 97 1.95 12.93 0.14
N ARG A 98 1.28 13.08 -1.00
CA ARG A 98 1.53 14.15 -1.96
C ARG A 98 0.22 14.79 -2.37
N LEU A 99 0.14 16.10 -2.20
CA LEU A 99 -0.94 16.92 -2.70
C LEU A 99 -0.57 17.41 -4.10
N SER A 100 -1.44 17.14 -5.08
CA SER A 100 -1.25 17.58 -6.46
C SER A 100 -2.49 18.27 -6.99
N VAL A 101 -2.26 19.27 -7.84
CA VAL A 101 -3.30 20.10 -8.44
C VAL A 101 -3.25 19.89 -9.95
N ALA A 102 -4.32 19.35 -10.51
CA ALA A 102 -4.46 19.15 -11.94
C ALA A 102 -4.74 20.48 -12.67
N SER A 103 -4.53 20.51 -13.99
CA SER A 103 -4.72 21.72 -14.81
C SER A 103 -6.17 22.21 -14.86
N ASP A 104 -7.14 21.35 -14.55
CA ASP A 104 -8.57 21.68 -14.44
C ASP A 104 -8.95 22.21 -13.05
N GLY A 105 -7.99 22.34 -12.13
CA GLY A 105 -8.21 22.76 -10.75
C GLY A 105 -8.59 21.62 -9.80
N THR A 106 -8.70 20.38 -10.28
CA THR A 106 -9.01 19.24 -9.41
C THR A 106 -7.82 18.95 -8.49
N VAL A 107 -8.08 18.93 -7.18
CA VAL A 107 -7.06 18.60 -6.17
C VAL A 107 -7.17 17.14 -5.76
N THR A 108 -6.05 16.42 -5.81
CA THR A 108 -5.98 15.01 -5.39
C THR A 108 -4.78 14.81 -4.46
N LEU A 109 -5.05 14.16 -3.32
CA LEU A 109 -4.03 13.65 -2.42
C LEU A 109 -3.66 12.23 -2.83
N TYR A 110 -2.39 11.96 -3.04
CA TYR A 110 -1.86 10.64 -3.35
C TYR A 110 -1.09 10.09 -2.16
N ALA A 111 -1.51 8.96 -1.63
CA ALA A 111 -0.75 8.17 -0.66
C ALA A 111 0.05 7.09 -1.40
N ASN A 112 1.37 7.22 -1.43
CA ASN A 112 2.28 6.40 -2.21
C ASN A 112 3.13 5.52 -1.30
N SER A 113 3.17 4.22 -1.59
CA SER A 113 4.14 3.32 -0.98
C SER A 113 5.56 3.68 -1.42
N SER A 114 6.51 3.67 -0.49
CA SER A 114 7.94 3.87 -0.78
C SER A 114 8.69 2.55 -0.99
N ASN A 115 8.00 1.42 -1.01
CA ASN A 115 8.61 0.10 -1.20
C ASN A 115 8.49 -0.35 -2.67
N PRO A 116 9.61 -0.64 -3.37
CA PRO A 116 9.58 -1.03 -4.78
C PRO A 116 8.87 -2.37 -5.04
N ASN A 117 8.75 -3.26 -4.04
CA ASN A 117 7.99 -4.51 -4.18
C ASN A 117 6.48 -4.30 -4.10
N TYR A 118 6.05 -3.13 -3.59
CA TYR A 118 4.66 -2.75 -3.42
C TYR A 118 4.46 -1.34 -3.96
N ASP A 119 4.81 -1.11 -5.22
CA ASP A 119 4.68 0.18 -5.89
C ASP A 119 3.21 0.47 -6.20
N MET A 120 2.56 1.22 -5.31
CA MET A 120 1.16 1.59 -5.45
C MET A 120 0.91 3.00 -4.95
N SER A 121 -0.05 3.65 -5.60
CA SER A 121 -0.55 4.98 -5.26
C SER A 121 -2.06 4.92 -5.06
N VAL A 122 -2.54 5.49 -3.96
CA VAL A 122 -3.97 5.58 -3.64
C VAL A 122 -4.42 7.04 -3.74
N PRO A 123 -5.22 7.40 -4.76
CA PRO A 123 -5.73 8.76 -4.92
C PRO A 123 -6.96 9.01 -4.04
N THR A 124 -6.97 10.14 -3.37
CA THR A 124 -8.10 10.65 -2.56
C THR A 124 -8.43 12.05 -3.04
N LYS A 125 -9.66 12.28 -3.50
CA LYS A 125 -10.08 13.59 -4.01
C LYS A 125 -10.34 14.55 -2.84
N LEU A 126 -9.89 15.80 -2.99
CA LEU A 126 -10.15 16.88 -2.04
C LEU A 126 -11.17 17.84 -2.65
N GLY A 127 -12.26 18.11 -1.93
CA GLY A 127 -13.12 19.26 -2.22
C GLY A 127 -12.63 20.46 -1.44
N ASN A 128 -12.16 21.51 -2.12
CA ASN A 128 -11.62 22.71 -1.49
C ASN A 128 -12.36 23.96 -1.96
N THR A 129 -12.49 24.92 -1.05
CA THR A 129 -12.99 26.28 -1.34
C THR A 129 -11.83 27.25 -1.48
N THR A 130 -10.81 27.10 -0.63
CA THR A 130 -9.56 27.86 -0.64
C THR A 130 -8.61 27.27 -1.68
N ALA A 131 -7.75 28.09 -2.29
CA ALA A 131 -6.73 27.60 -3.21
C ALA A 131 -5.79 26.59 -2.51
N VAL A 132 -5.31 25.60 -3.26
CA VAL A 132 -4.41 24.56 -2.75
C VAL A 132 -3.09 24.63 -3.51
N CYS A 133 -1.97 24.54 -2.80
CA CYS A 133 -0.64 24.43 -3.35
C CYS A 133 -0.14 22.99 -3.26
N GLU A 134 0.62 22.55 -4.26
CA GLU A 134 1.30 21.26 -4.20
C GLU A 134 2.23 21.18 -2.98
N GLY A 135 2.26 20.00 -2.37
CA GLY A 135 3.05 19.73 -1.17
C GLY A 135 3.26 18.24 -1.03
N TYR A 136 4.28 17.84 -0.28
CA TYR A 136 4.51 16.43 0.00
C TYR A 136 5.18 16.25 1.35
N LYS A 137 4.92 15.10 1.97
CA LYS A 137 5.54 14.71 3.23
C LYS A 137 5.63 13.20 3.32
N SER A 138 6.77 12.71 3.82
CA SER A 138 6.90 11.30 4.21
C SER A 138 6.10 11.00 5.48
N SER A 139 5.73 9.73 5.66
CA SER A 139 5.03 9.20 6.84
C SER A 139 5.50 9.75 8.18
N GLY A 140 4.62 9.70 9.17
CA GLY A 140 4.85 10.21 10.52
C GLY A 140 4.11 11.51 10.76
N GLU A 141 4.79 12.51 11.29
CA GLU A 141 4.20 13.81 11.62
C GLU A 141 4.01 14.69 10.37
N ILE A 142 2.76 15.03 10.10
CA ILE A 142 2.36 15.82 8.94
C ILE A 142 1.76 17.14 9.45
N ARG A 143 2.34 18.25 8.99
CA ARG A 143 1.81 19.59 9.23
C ARG A 143 0.92 19.97 8.06
N ILE A 144 -0.32 20.33 8.37
CA ILE A 144 -1.30 20.82 7.41
C ILE A 144 -1.53 22.27 7.74
N TYR A 145 -1.40 23.16 6.75
CA TYR A 145 -1.43 24.58 7.02
C TYR A 145 -1.89 25.42 5.83
N TYR A 146 -2.46 26.57 6.18
CA TYR A 146 -2.71 27.69 5.30
C TYR A 146 -1.51 28.65 5.36
N ASP A 147 -0.95 28.96 4.19
CA ASP A 147 0.09 29.97 4.00
C ASP A 147 -0.58 31.28 3.56
N ALA A 148 -0.63 32.27 4.45
CA ALA A 148 -1.28 33.55 4.17
C ALA A 148 -0.48 34.39 3.15
N GLY A 149 0.82 34.13 2.96
CA GLY A 149 1.63 34.82 1.96
C GLY A 149 1.40 34.32 0.54
N ARG A 150 0.99 33.05 0.39
CA ARG A 150 0.64 32.42 -0.90
C ARG A 150 -0.86 32.25 -1.12
N GLU A 151 -1.66 32.57 -0.10
CA GLU A 151 -3.10 32.40 -0.06
C GLU A 151 -3.55 30.97 -0.41
N CYS A 152 -2.81 29.96 0.05
CA CYS A 152 -3.11 28.56 -0.27
C CYS A 152 -2.89 27.57 0.88
N LEU A 153 -3.67 26.49 0.85
CA LEU A 153 -3.52 25.32 1.73
C LEU A 153 -2.45 24.38 1.18
N THR A 154 -1.64 23.81 2.06
CA THR A 154 -0.65 22.80 1.68
C THR A 154 -0.30 21.86 2.83
N ILE A 155 0.55 20.88 2.53
CA ILE A 155 1.07 19.89 3.49
C ILE A 155 2.59 19.94 3.50
N GLY A 156 3.19 19.68 4.67
CA GLY A 156 4.64 19.65 4.81
C GLY A 156 5.12 19.06 6.11
N GLY A 157 6.43 19.20 6.36
CA GLY A 157 7.04 18.86 7.64
C GLY A 157 6.78 19.92 8.70
N VAL A 158 7.00 19.52 9.96
CA VAL A 158 7.09 20.43 11.10
C VAL A 158 8.41 21.22 11.05
N ASP A 159 9.47 20.59 10.55
CA ASP A 159 10.73 21.25 10.22
C ASP A 159 10.63 21.81 8.80
N ARG A 160 10.77 23.14 8.70
CA ARG A 160 10.56 23.99 7.51
C ARG A 160 11.03 23.41 6.18
#